data_AF-A0A8I6WMK1-F1
#
_entry.id   AF-A0A8I6WMK1-F1
#
_cell.length_a   1.000
_cell.length_b   1.000
_cell.length_c   1.000
_cell.angle_alpha   90.00
_cell.angle_beta   90.00
_cell.angle_gamma   90.00
#
_symmetry.space_group_name_H-M   'P 1'
#
loop_
_entity.id
_entity.type
_entity.pdbx_description
1 polymer ?
#
loop_
_entity_poly.entity_id
_entity_poly.type
_entity_poly.pdbx_seq_one_letter_code
_entity_poly.pdbx_strand_id
1 'polypeptide(L)'
;MDHHKKLSAARLTDDLVVDILSRLTYKSFCRCKCAYRAWCTFSSDPDYRKKLPKKVTTGLLYQGLNKSDTPLVSMCPDDGEIDGILADLPHYEHLEFLDCCIGLVLCKYRSSYTSTGICCFVVCNPATREWRVLPDTICPSMIM
;
A
#
# COMPACT_ATOMS: atom_id res chain seq x y z
N MET A 1 -7.21 26.18 55.13
CA MET A 1 -7.91 26.53 53.87
C MET A 1 -6.96 26.20 52.73
N ASP A 2 -6.93 24.94 52.31
CA ASP A 2 -6.06 24.52 51.21
C ASP A 2 -6.75 24.79 49.88
N HIS A 3 -6.15 25.67 49.10
CA HIS A 3 -6.51 25.90 47.72
C HIS A 3 -6.16 24.65 46.90
N HIS A 4 -7.09 23.69 46.85
CA HIS A 4 -7.15 22.71 45.77
C HIS A 4 -7.36 23.47 44.46
N LYS A 5 -6.24 23.87 43.85
CA LYS A 5 -6.16 24.40 42.50
C LYS A 5 -6.65 23.29 41.57
N LYS A 6 -7.97 23.23 41.38
CA LYS A 6 -8.63 22.39 40.38
C LYS A 6 -8.10 22.88 39.04
N LEU A 7 -7.01 22.29 38.58
CA LEU A 7 -6.56 22.43 37.20
C LEU A 7 -7.74 21.96 36.36
N SER A 8 -8.55 22.90 35.86
CA SER A 8 -9.45 22.62 34.76
C SER A 8 -8.53 22.29 33.59
N ALA A 9 -8.18 21.02 33.45
CA ALA A 9 -7.53 20.54 32.23
C ALA A 9 -8.44 21.00 31.09
N ALA A 10 -7.96 21.95 30.30
CA ALA A 10 -8.70 22.44 29.16
C ALA A 10 -9.11 21.21 28.34
N ARG A 11 -10.42 20.96 28.24
CA ARG A 11 -10.92 19.81 27.49
C ARG A 11 -10.59 20.08 26.03
N LEU A 12 -9.65 19.31 25.49
CA LEU A 12 -9.39 19.28 24.07
C LEU A 12 -10.68 18.87 23.34
N THR A 13 -11.00 19.56 22.25
CA THR A 13 -12.09 19.16 21.36
C THR A 13 -11.69 17.90 20.59
N ASP A 14 -12.68 17.14 20.13
CA ASP A 14 -12.44 15.90 19.38
C ASP A 14 -11.58 16.18 18.13
N ASP A 15 -11.81 17.29 17.43
CA ASP A 15 -10.98 17.72 16.29
C ASP A 15 -9.50 17.89 16.65
N LEU A 16 -9.19 18.52 17.79
CA LEU A 16 -7.82 18.71 18.25
C LEU A 16 -7.18 17.39 18.67
N VAL A 17 -7.96 16.49 19.29
CA VAL A 17 -7.48 15.15 19.61
C VAL A 17 -7.15 14.37 18.34
N VAL A 18 -8.01 14.43 17.33
CA VAL A 18 -7.77 13.79 16.03
C VAL A 18 -6.57 14.39 15.32
N ASP A 19 -6.35 15.71 15.41
CA ASP A 19 -5.14 16.35 14.86
C ASP A 19 -3.85 15.93 15.58
N ILE A 20 -3.91 15.64 16.89
CA ILE A 20 -2.77 15.08 17.62
C ILE A 20 -2.52 13.63 17.17
N LEU A 21 -3.59 12.82 17.09
CA LEU A 21 -3.50 11.41 16.72
C LEU A 21 -3.07 11.21 15.25
N SER A 22 -3.44 12.11 14.34
CA SER A 22 -3.05 12.09 12.92
C SER A 22 -1.54 12.21 12.70
N ARG A 23 -0.82 12.85 13.64
CA ARG A 23 0.63 13.05 13.59
C ARG A 23 1.43 11.83 14.05
N LEU A 24 0.78 10.80 14.57
CA LEU A 24 1.44 9.59 15.05
C LEU A 24 1.78 8.64 13.90
N THR A 25 2.82 7.82 14.09
CA THR A 25 2.99 6.64 13.23
C THR A 25 1.82 5.68 13.44
N TYR A 26 1.47 4.88 12.42
CA TYR A 26 0.40 3.88 12.53
C TYR A 26 0.58 2.94 13.73
N LYS A 27 1.81 2.49 14.00
CA LYS A 27 2.11 1.61 15.15
C LYS A 27 1.83 2.29 16.49
N SER A 28 2.25 3.56 16.64
CA SER A 28 1.99 4.34 17.85
C SER A 28 0.50 4.62 18.02
N PHE A 29 -0.19 4.98 16.94
CA PHE A 29 -1.63 5.20 16.93
C PHE A 29 -2.41 3.95 17.39
N CYS A 30 -2.03 2.76 16.91
CA CYS A 30 -2.63 1.51 17.37
C CYS A 30 -2.48 1.28 18.88
N ARG A 31 -1.33 1.62 19.47
CA ARG A 31 -1.12 1.53 20.93
C ARG A 31 -2.00 2.55 21.67
N CYS A 32 -2.14 3.77 21.15
CA CYS A 32 -3.00 4.80 21.72
C CYS A 32 -4.47 4.37 21.77
N LYS A 33 -4.99 3.70 20.72
CA LYS A 33 -6.36 3.16 20.71
C LYS A 33 -6.63 2.18 21.86
N CYS A 34 -5.62 1.41 22.28
CA CYS A 34 -5.75 0.48 23.41
C CYS A 34 -5.77 1.20 24.77
N ALA A 35 -5.19 2.41 24.85
CA ALA A 35 -5.12 3.18 26.08
C ALA A 35 -6.45 3.90 26.41
N TYR A 36 -7.24 4.27 25.41
CA TYR A 36 -8.49 5.00 25.63
C TYR A 36 -9.59 4.67 24.62
N ARG A 37 -10.77 4.26 25.11
CA ARG A 37 -11.88 3.82 24.26
C ARG A 37 -12.39 4.89 23.30
N ALA A 38 -12.43 6.16 23.70
CA ALA A 38 -12.91 7.24 22.84
C ALA A 38 -11.98 7.50 21.63
N TRP A 39 -10.71 7.13 21.73
CA TRP A 39 -9.80 7.24 20.58
C TRP A 39 -10.02 6.10 19.58
N CYS A 40 -10.48 4.96 20.07
CA CYS A 40 -10.90 3.85 19.22
C CYS A 40 -12.15 4.23 18.41
N THR A 41 -13.10 4.95 19.00
CA THR A 41 -14.34 5.37 18.30
C THR A 41 -14.06 6.31 17.13
N PHE A 42 -13.05 7.19 17.21
CA PHE A 42 -12.64 8.04 16.07
C PHE A 42 -12.17 7.23 14.86
N SER A 43 -11.63 6.03 15.07
CA SER A 43 -11.20 5.18 13.96
C SER A 43 -12.34 4.45 13.24
N SER A 44 -13.52 4.39 13.87
CA SER A 44 -14.75 3.84 13.30
C SER A 44 -15.61 4.92 12.63
N ASP A 45 -15.38 6.19 12.95
CA ASP A 45 -16.06 7.34 12.33
C ASP A 45 -15.48 7.62 10.93
N PRO A 46 -16.29 7.64 9.85
CA PRO A 46 -15.81 7.87 8.50
C PRO A 46 -15.11 9.21 8.27
N ASP A 47 -15.50 10.26 8.98
CA ASP A 47 -14.97 11.61 8.80
C ASP A 47 -13.62 11.78 9.48
N TYR A 48 -13.46 11.20 10.67
CA TYR A 48 -12.18 11.20 11.38
C TYR A 48 -11.20 10.16 10.83
N ARG A 49 -11.66 8.98 10.43
CA ARG A 49 -10.82 7.89 9.89
C ARG A 49 -9.97 8.33 8.69
N LYS A 50 -10.45 9.27 7.87
CA LYS A 50 -9.70 9.81 6.72
C LYS A 50 -8.46 10.60 7.12
N LYS A 51 -8.49 11.24 8.30
CA LYS A 51 -7.40 12.07 8.83
C LYS A 51 -6.39 11.27 9.67
N LEU A 52 -6.80 10.10 10.14
CA LEU A 52 -6.00 9.28 11.05
C LEU A 52 -4.96 8.43 10.31
N PRO A 53 -3.87 8.00 10.98
CA PRO A 53 -2.84 7.19 10.37
C PRO A 53 -3.45 5.86 9.91
N LYS A 54 -3.28 5.53 8.63
CA LYS A 54 -3.76 4.29 8.05
C LYS A 54 -2.67 3.22 8.08
N LYS A 55 -3.09 1.96 8.12
CA LYS A 55 -2.17 0.84 7.97
C LYS A 55 -1.58 0.93 6.57
N VAL A 56 -0.26 0.97 6.44
CA VAL A 56 0.36 0.64 5.17
C VAL A 56 0.12 -0.84 4.95
N THR A 57 -0.70 -1.15 3.97
CA THR A 57 -1.18 -2.50 3.68
C THR A 57 0.00 -3.40 3.38
N THR A 58 0.16 -4.47 4.14
CA THR A 58 0.99 -5.60 3.72
C THR A 58 0.14 -6.40 2.75
N GLY A 59 0.27 -6.11 1.45
CA GLY A 59 -0.40 -6.85 0.40
C GLY A 59 0.29 -8.18 0.16
N LEU A 60 -0.48 -9.26 0.01
CA LEU A 60 0.01 -10.49 -0.60
C LEU A 60 -0.13 -10.32 -2.12
N LEU A 61 0.95 -10.51 -2.87
CA LEU A 61 0.90 -10.61 -4.33
C LEU A 61 0.73 -12.07 -4.72
N TYR A 62 -0.28 -12.36 -5.53
CA TYR A 62 -0.50 -13.69 -6.07
C TYR A 62 -0.62 -13.62 -7.59
N GLN A 63 0.06 -14.53 -8.29
CA GLN A 63 -0.07 -14.72 -9.72
C GLN A 63 -0.77 -16.06 -10.00
N GLY A 64 -1.89 -16.02 -10.72
CA GLY A 64 -2.58 -17.23 -11.15
C GLY A 64 -1.76 -18.02 -12.17
N LEU A 65 -1.93 -19.34 -12.21
CA LEU A 65 -1.17 -20.23 -13.10
C LEU A 65 -1.59 -20.14 -14.58
N ASN A 66 -2.69 -19.44 -14.89
CA ASN A 66 -3.23 -19.34 -16.24
C ASN A 66 -2.59 -18.15 -16.97
N LYS A 67 -1.70 -18.47 -17.91
CA LYS A 67 -0.77 -17.56 -18.61
C LYS A 67 -1.40 -16.40 -19.39
N SER A 68 -2.73 -16.31 -19.51
CA SER A 68 -3.34 -15.35 -20.44
C SER A 68 -3.63 -13.98 -19.82
N ASP A 69 -4.08 -13.86 -18.58
CA ASP A 69 -4.37 -12.57 -17.94
C ASP A 69 -4.37 -12.72 -16.42
N THR A 70 -3.21 -12.50 -15.78
CA THR A 70 -3.13 -12.61 -14.32
C THR A 70 -2.91 -11.24 -13.72
N PRO A 71 -3.95 -10.61 -13.17
CA PRO A 71 -3.74 -9.41 -12.36
C PRO A 71 -2.94 -9.82 -11.13
N LEU A 72 -1.86 -9.10 -10.83
CA LEU A 72 -1.26 -9.17 -9.50
C LEU A 72 -2.23 -8.51 -8.53
N VAL A 73 -2.94 -9.36 -7.80
CA VAL A 73 -3.90 -8.96 -6.79
C VAL A 73 -3.16 -8.71 -5.49
N SER A 74 -3.50 -7.60 -4.82
CA SER A 74 -3.17 -7.41 -3.41
C SER A 74 -4.37 -7.73 -2.55
N MET A 75 -4.18 -8.60 -1.58
CA MET A 75 -5.16 -8.76 -0.50
C MET A 75 -4.91 -7.70 0.56
N CYS A 76 -5.77 -6.69 0.62
CA CYS A 76 -5.88 -5.80 1.77
C CYS A 76 -6.75 -6.47 2.84
N PRO A 77 -6.28 -6.64 4.09
CA PRO A 77 -7.08 -7.27 5.13
C PRO A 77 -8.27 -6.43 5.64
N ASP A 78 -8.41 -5.16 5.25
CA ASP A 78 -9.30 -4.21 5.92
C ASP A 78 -10.62 -3.91 5.17
N ASP A 79 -10.82 -4.41 3.96
CA ASP A 79 -11.97 -4.06 3.11
C ASP A 79 -12.52 -5.18 2.22
N GLY A 80 -11.86 -6.33 2.11
CA GLY A 80 -12.36 -7.42 1.24
C GLY A 80 -12.40 -7.07 -0.25
N GLU A 81 -11.95 -5.87 -0.61
CA GLU A 81 -11.82 -5.38 -1.97
C GLU A 81 -10.44 -5.82 -2.47
N ILE A 82 -10.46 -6.60 -3.56
CA ILE A 82 -9.27 -7.00 -4.30
C ILE A 82 -8.80 -5.77 -5.06
N ASP A 83 -7.98 -4.94 -4.40
CA ASP A 83 -7.33 -3.81 -5.05
C ASP A 83 -6.20 -4.36 -5.93
N GLY A 84 -6.43 -4.33 -7.24
CA GLY A 84 -5.43 -4.69 -8.24
C GLY A 84 -4.31 -3.65 -8.18
N ILE A 85 -3.23 -3.94 -7.45
CA ILE A 85 -2.08 -3.04 -7.28
C ILE A 85 -1.47 -2.58 -8.62
N LEU A 86 -1.76 -3.31 -9.70
CA LEU A 86 -1.31 -2.99 -11.06
C LEU A 86 -2.42 -2.48 -11.99
N ALA A 87 -3.59 -2.09 -11.49
CA ALA A 87 -4.60 -1.42 -12.32
C ALA A 87 -4.05 -0.11 -12.93
N ASP A 88 -3.09 0.52 -12.24
CA ASP A 88 -2.41 1.75 -12.66
C ASP A 88 -1.21 1.48 -13.60
N LEU A 89 -0.85 0.22 -13.89
CA LEU A 89 0.14 -0.08 -14.93
C LEU A 89 -0.51 0.03 -16.31
N PRO A 90 0.26 0.41 -17.33
CA PRO A 90 -0.19 0.31 -18.72
C PRO A 90 -0.67 -1.10 -18.98
N HIS A 91 -1.74 -1.25 -19.77
CA HIS A 91 -2.24 -2.55 -20.21
C HIS A 91 -1.19 -3.26 -21.05
N TYR A 92 -0.27 -3.96 -20.39
CA TYR A 92 0.72 -4.80 -21.02
C TYR A 92 0.13 -6.20 -21.20
N GLU A 93 0.31 -6.76 -22.39
CA GLU A 93 0.00 -8.16 -22.64
C GLU A 93 0.93 -9.03 -21.80
N HIS A 94 0.34 -9.98 -21.05
CA HIS A 94 1.08 -11.01 -20.30
C HIS A 94 2.15 -10.48 -19.35
N LEU A 95 1.71 -9.79 -18.29
CA LEU A 95 2.59 -9.40 -17.19
C LEU A 95 2.91 -10.61 -16.29
N GLU A 96 4.20 -10.88 -16.11
CA GLU A 96 4.75 -12.02 -15.36
C GLU A 96 5.53 -11.52 -14.14
N PHE A 97 5.17 -12.00 -12.94
CA PHE A 97 5.94 -11.69 -11.74
C PHE A 97 7.24 -12.50 -11.74
N LEU A 98 8.36 -11.83 -11.49
CA LEU A 98 9.67 -12.48 -11.44
C LEU A 98 10.28 -12.47 -10.05
N ASP A 99 10.31 -11.32 -9.39
CA ASP A 99 10.97 -11.17 -8.09
C ASP A 99 10.43 -9.97 -7.30
N CYS A 100 10.71 -9.92 -6.00
CA CYS A 100 10.43 -8.78 -5.15
C CYS A 100 11.53 -8.53 -4.12
N CYS A 101 11.92 -7.27 -3.95
CA CYS A 101 12.98 -6.88 -3.03
C CYS A 101 12.74 -5.46 -2.48
N ILE A 102 12.93 -5.26 -1.17
CA ILE A 102 12.79 -3.94 -0.49
C ILE A 102 11.44 -3.25 -0.79
N GLY A 103 10.36 -4.03 -0.88
CA GLY A 103 9.03 -3.50 -1.20
C GLY A 103 8.85 -3.06 -2.65
N LEU A 104 9.79 -3.38 -3.54
CA LEU A 104 9.65 -3.26 -4.99
C LEU A 104 9.35 -4.63 -5.60
N VAL A 105 8.68 -4.61 -6.74
CA VAL A 105 8.27 -5.79 -7.48
C VAL A 105 8.79 -5.67 -8.91
N LEU A 106 9.44 -6.72 -9.38
CA LEU A 106 9.92 -6.85 -10.75
C LEU A 106 8.96 -7.73 -11.53
N CYS A 107 8.46 -7.18 -12.63
CA CYS A 107 7.65 -7.92 -13.58
C CYS A 107 8.29 -7.89 -14.97
N LYS A 108 8.16 -8.99 -15.69
CA LYS A 108 8.39 -9.07 -17.13
C LYS A 108 7.06 -8.85 -17.84
N TYR A 109 7.10 -8.25 -19.02
CA TYR A 109 5.90 -8.10 -19.82
C TYR A 109 6.21 -8.36 -21.30
N ARG A 110 5.18 -8.64 -22.08
CA ARG A 110 5.30 -8.75 -23.53
C ARG A 110 4.86 -7.45 -24.19
N SER A 111 5.67 -6.96 -25.12
CA SER A 111 5.28 -5.87 -26.01
C SER A 111 5.15 -6.40 -27.42
N SER A 112 4.10 -5.97 -28.13
CA SER A 112 3.91 -6.25 -29.55
C SER A 112 4.99 -5.58 -30.43
N TYR A 113 5.70 -4.59 -29.90
CA TYR A 113 6.73 -3.83 -30.61
C TYR A 113 8.15 -4.41 -30.45
N THR A 114 8.37 -5.34 -29.52
CA THR A 114 9.70 -5.89 -29.24
C THR A 114 9.94 -7.22 -29.93
N SER A 115 11.14 -7.38 -30.52
CA SER A 115 11.56 -8.61 -31.18
C SER A 115 11.60 -9.80 -30.21
N THR A 116 11.52 -11.03 -30.75
CA THR A 116 11.43 -12.29 -29.97
C THR A 116 12.62 -12.57 -29.04
N GLY A 117 13.72 -11.84 -29.18
CA GLY A 117 14.91 -11.92 -28.32
C GLY A 117 15.04 -10.81 -27.29
N ILE A 118 14.08 -9.91 -27.19
CA ILE A 118 14.11 -8.78 -26.25
C ILE A 118 13.19 -9.07 -25.08
N CYS A 119 13.72 -8.88 -23.88
CA CYS A 119 13.04 -9.05 -22.61
C CYS A 119 12.76 -7.66 -22.03
N CYS A 120 11.48 -7.35 -21.84
CA CYS A 120 11.00 -6.07 -21.30
C CYS A 120 10.59 -6.23 -19.84
N PHE A 121 10.97 -5.26 -19.02
CA PHE A 121 10.73 -5.30 -17.58
C PHE A 121 10.16 -4.00 -17.05
N VAL A 122 9.35 -4.13 -16.01
CA VAL A 122 8.83 -3.02 -15.24
C VAL A 122 9.11 -3.29 -13.76
N VAL A 123 9.56 -2.25 -13.06
CA VAL A 123 9.65 -2.25 -11.60
C VAL A 123 8.52 -1.40 -11.08
N CYS A 124 7.73 -1.95 -10.16
CA CYS A 124 6.68 -1.23 -9.48
C CYS A 124 6.95 -1.16 -7.97
N ASN A 125 6.49 -0.06 -7.37
CA ASN A 125 6.36 0.10 -5.94
C ASN A 125 4.87 -0.04 -5.57
N PRO A 126 4.44 -1.23 -5.12
CA PRO A 126 3.06 -1.48 -4.71
C PRO A 126 2.52 -0.50 -3.66
N ALA A 127 3.39 0.05 -2.80
CA ALA A 127 2.99 0.93 -1.71
C ALA A 127 2.71 2.36 -2.19
N THR A 128 3.41 2.84 -3.23
CA THR A 128 3.21 4.18 -3.79
C THR A 128 2.39 4.17 -5.09
N ARG A 129 2.11 2.99 -5.65
CA ARG A 129 1.49 2.81 -6.98
C ARG A 129 2.30 3.45 -8.11
N GLU A 130 3.59 3.64 -7.90
CA GLU A 130 4.51 4.14 -8.91
C GLU A 130 5.17 2.98 -9.65
N TRP A 131 5.49 3.19 -10.93
CA TRP A 131 6.17 2.20 -11.75
C TRP A 131 7.17 2.86 -12.72
N ARG A 132 8.18 2.08 -13.12
CA ARG A 132 9.24 2.48 -14.04
C ARG A 132 9.56 1.32 -14.98
N VAL A 133 9.56 1.59 -16.28
CA VAL A 133 10.06 0.65 -17.29
C VAL A 133 11.59 0.64 -17.20
N LEU A 134 12.17 -0.55 -17.18
CA LEU A 134 13.61 -0.73 -17.25
C LEU A 134 14.08 -0.77 -18.71
N PRO A 135 15.36 -0.47 -18.99
CA PRO A 135 15.91 -0.65 -20.33
C PRO A 135 15.71 -2.07 -20.85
N ASP A 136 15.40 -2.18 -22.15
CA ASP A 136 15.28 -3.45 -22.84
C ASP A 136 16.59 -4.25 -22.72
N THR A 137 16.45 -5.56 -22.48
CA THR A 137 17.60 -6.46 -22.39
C THR A 137 17.45 -7.63 -23.35
N ILE A 138 18.58 -8.21 -23.75
CA ILE A 138 18.59 -9.39 -24.60
C ILE A 138 18.26 -10.61 -23.73
N CYS A 139 17.26 -11.38 -24.13
CA CYS A 139 16.91 -12.62 -23.45
C CYS A 139 18.07 -13.62 -23.57
N PRO A 140 18.60 -14.17 -22.46
CA PRO A 140 19.76 -15.07 -22.49
C PRO A 140 19.55 -16.34 -23.33
N SER A 141 18.29 -16.74 -23.56
CA SER A 141 17.93 -17.93 -24.35
C SER A 141 18.19 -17.81 -25.85
N MET A 142 18.62 -16.64 -26.35
CA MET A 142 18.97 -16.42 -27.76
C MET A 142 20.48 -16.23 -27.99
N ILE A 143 21.31 -16.34 -26.96
CA ILE A 143 22.77 -16.39 -27.10
C ILE A 143 23.15 -17.87 -27.22
N MET A 144 22.95 -18.44 -28.40
CA MET A 144 23.49 -19.76 -28.78
C MET A 144 24.18 -19.65 -30.13
#